data_AF-A0A2E2WVC1-F1
#
_entry.id   AF-A0A2E2WVC1-F1
#
_cell.length_a   1.000
_cell.length_b   1.000
_cell.length_c   1.000
_cell.angle_alpha   90.00
_cell.angle_beta   90.00
_cell.angle_gamma   90.00
#
_symmetry.space_group_name_H-M   'P 1'
#
loop_
_entity.id
_entity.type
_entity.pdbx_description
1 polymer ?
#
loop_
_entity_poly.entity_id
_entity_poly.type
_entity_poly.pdbx_seq_one_letter_code
_entity_poly.pdbx_strand_id
1 'polypeptide(L)' 'TDFTQGEDSINFSNLNFTAIQAGEGSGDVLGYSYDQESDITIIEDINSDFVVRLTGKIDLTDSDFDF' A
#
# COMPACT_ATOMS: atom_id res chain seq x y z
N THR A 1 2.78 -15.26 -1.28
CA THR A 1 2.60 -14.32 -0.15
C THR A 1 1.46 -14.82 0.68
N ASP A 2 1.47 -14.52 1.96
CA ASP A 2 0.46 -14.92 2.94
C ASP A 2 -0.38 -13.75 3.47
N PHE A 3 -0.21 -12.54 2.92
CA PHE A 3 -1.08 -11.40 3.27
C PHE A 3 -2.55 -11.76 2.98
N THR A 4 -3.33 -11.78 4.04
CA THR A 4 -4.74 -12.14 4.01
C THR A 4 -5.57 -10.91 4.38
N GLN A 5 -6.31 -10.40 3.39
CA GLN A 5 -7.15 -9.21 3.54
C GLN A 5 -8.12 -9.37 4.72
N GLY A 6 -8.23 -8.33 5.55
CA GLY A 6 -9.09 -8.34 6.75
C GLY A 6 -8.61 -9.22 7.90
N GLU A 7 -7.50 -9.93 7.75
CA GLU A 7 -6.83 -10.66 8.84
C GLU A 7 -5.50 -9.99 9.21
N ASP A 8 -4.71 -9.61 8.21
CA ASP A 8 -3.45 -8.90 8.38
C ASP A 8 -3.64 -7.37 8.25
N SER A 9 -2.81 -6.60 8.96
CA SER A 9 -2.73 -5.14 8.81
C SER A 9 -1.31 -4.68 8.46
N ILE A 10 -1.23 -3.58 7.71
CA ILE A 10 0.00 -2.88 7.39
C ILE A 10 0.09 -1.63 8.27
N ASN A 11 1.04 -1.65 9.21
CA ASN A 11 1.20 -0.56 10.16
C ASN A 11 2.20 0.50 9.67
N PHE A 12 1.68 1.70 9.42
CA PHE A 12 2.44 2.89 9.08
C PHE A 12 2.34 3.98 10.15
N SER A 13 1.87 3.69 11.37
CA SER A 13 1.54 4.69 12.40
C SER A 13 2.71 5.51 12.94
N ASN A 14 3.94 5.18 12.51
CA ASN A 14 5.16 5.92 12.83
C ASN A 14 5.73 6.69 11.63
N LEU A 15 5.01 6.66 10.51
CA LEU A 15 5.30 7.34 9.26
C LEU A 15 4.13 8.31 9.06
N ASN A 16 4.38 9.59 8.75
CA ASN A 16 3.36 10.65 8.75
C ASN A 16 2.31 10.53 7.61
N PHE A 17 1.95 9.32 7.21
CA PHE A 17 0.88 9.03 6.26
C PHE A 17 -0.44 8.97 7.02
N THR A 18 -1.53 9.32 6.34
CA THR A 18 -2.86 9.43 6.96
C THR A 18 -3.94 8.70 6.17
N ALA A 19 -3.66 8.34 4.92
CA ALA A 19 -4.59 7.64 4.05
C ALA A 19 -3.86 6.87 2.94
N ILE A 20 -4.63 6.05 2.23
CA ILE A 20 -4.21 5.36 1.02
C ILE A 20 -5.26 5.53 -0.08
N GLN A 21 -4.85 5.49 -1.36
CA GLN A 21 -5.77 5.56 -2.49
C GLN A 21 -5.30 4.73 -3.68
N ALA A 22 -6.24 4.28 -4.51
CA ALA A 22 -5.91 3.57 -5.74
C ALA A 22 -5.24 4.52 -6.76
N GLY A 23 -4.16 4.08 -7.38
CA GLY A 23 -3.35 4.88 -8.31
C GLY A 23 -2.20 5.60 -7.60
N GLU A 24 -1.77 6.72 -8.16
CA GLU A 24 -0.67 7.52 -7.61
C GLU A 24 -1.10 8.22 -6.31
N GLY A 25 -0.25 8.19 -5.29
CA GLY A 25 -0.40 8.99 -4.06
C GLY A 25 0.82 9.86 -3.83
N SER A 26 0.66 10.91 -3.03
CA SER A 26 1.76 11.82 -2.71
C SER A 26 1.59 12.50 -1.36
N GLY A 27 2.71 12.82 -0.70
CA GLY A 27 2.69 13.57 0.56
C GLY A 27 2.27 12.69 1.73
N ASP A 28 1.14 13.02 2.37
CA ASP A 28 0.58 12.25 3.48
C ASP A 28 -0.41 11.15 3.03
N VAL A 29 -0.64 10.99 1.72
CA VAL A 29 -1.52 9.95 1.17
C VAL A 29 -0.72 9.02 0.28
N LEU A 30 -0.68 7.73 0.63
CA LEU A 30 -0.02 6.70 -0.18
C LEU A 30 -0.87 6.28 -1.37
N GLY A 31 -0.22 5.94 -2.47
CA GLY A 31 -0.85 5.33 -3.64
C GLY A 31 -0.66 3.82 -3.63
N TYR A 32 -1.61 3.06 -4.18
CA TYR A 32 -1.37 1.66 -4.49
C TYR A 32 -1.80 1.27 -5.90
N SER A 33 -1.06 0.33 -6.47
CA SER A 33 -1.33 -0.24 -7.80
C SER A 33 -0.95 -1.71 -7.86
N TYR A 34 -1.50 -2.43 -8.83
CA TYR A 34 -1.13 -3.81 -9.11
C TYR A 34 -0.45 -3.91 -10.46
N ASP A 35 0.80 -4.37 -10.47
CA ASP A 35 1.54 -4.74 -11.65
C ASP A 35 1.30 -6.21 -12.00
N GLN A 36 0.57 -6.44 -13.10
CA GLN A 36 0.23 -7.77 -13.58
C GLN A 36 1.42 -8.52 -14.19
N GLU A 37 2.42 -7.82 -14.74
CA GLU A 37 3.58 -8.48 -15.36
C GLU A 37 4.48 -9.11 -14.30
N SER A 38 4.66 -8.41 -13.18
CA SER A 38 5.47 -8.86 -12.05
C SER A 38 4.69 -9.64 -10.99
N ASP A 39 3.35 -9.63 -11.06
CA ASP A 39 2.45 -10.12 -10.00
C ASP A 39 2.77 -9.49 -8.64
N ILE A 40 2.78 -8.14 -8.59
CA ILE A 40 3.12 -7.36 -7.40
C ILE A 40 2.10 -6.24 -7.18
N THR A 41 1.57 -6.14 -5.97
CA THR A 41 0.90 -4.94 -5.45
C THR A 41 1.97 -3.99 -4.88
N ILE A 42 1.99 -2.76 -5.36
CA ILE A 42 2.93 -1.71 -4.96
C ILE A 42 2.16 -0.68 -4.14
N ILE A 43 2.74 -0.25 -3.01
CA ILE A 43 2.28 0.89 -2.22
C ILE A 43 3.43 1.90 -2.17
N GLU A 44 3.21 3.14 -2.57
CA GLU A 44 4.29 4.14 -2.70
C GLU A 44 3.80 5.58 -2.47
N ASP A 45 4.75 6.47 -2.21
CA ASP A 45 4.59 7.92 -2.38
C ASP A 45 5.46 8.34 -3.57
N ILE A 46 4.83 8.87 -4.63
CA ILE A 46 5.51 9.18 -5.89
C ILE A 46 6.57 10.29 -5.75
N ASN A 47 6.51 11.08 -4.66
CA ASN A 47 7.43 12.17 -4.40
C ASN A 47 8.53 11.81 -3.37
N SER A 48 8.61 10.56 -2.90
CA SER A 48 9.66 10.08 -2.00
C SER A 48 10.26 8.74 -2.44
N ASP A 49 11.18 8.19 -1.65
CA ASP A 49 11.80 6.88 -1.86
C ASP A 49 11.07 5.74 -1.12
N PHE A 50 9.91 6.04 -0.51
CA PHE A 50 9.12 5.06 0.21
C PHE A 50 8.35 4.15 -0.77
N VAL A 51 8.62 2.84 -0.69
CA VAL A 51 7.90 1.83 -1.47
C VAL A 51 7.77 0.52 -0.68
N VAL A 52 6.59 -0.07 -0.73
CA VAL A 52 6.31 -1.43 -0.25
C VAL A 52 5.87 -2.28 -1.43
N ARG A 53 6.40 -3.50 -1.52
CA ARG A 53 6.09 -4.45 -2.58
C ARG A 53 5.55 -5.74 -1.98
N LEU A 54 4.32 -6.07 -2.33
CA LEU A 54 3.64 -7.28 -1.88
C LEU A 54 3.40 -8.14 -3.12
N THR A 55 3.95 -9.35 -3.15
CA THR A 55 3.67 -10.27 -4.27
C THR A 55 2.19 -10.69 -4.25
N GLY A 56 1.60 -10.86 -5.42
CA GLY A 56 0.19 -11.16 -5.63
C GLY A 56 -0.66 -9.92 -5.85
N LYS A 57 -1.84 -10.14 -6.45
CA LYS A 57 -2.92 -9.17 -6.50
C LYS A 57 -3.64 -9.11 -5.14
N ILE A 58 -3.44 -8.01 -4.42
CA ILE A 58 -4.09 -7.75 -3.13
C ILE A 58 -5.09 -6.62 -3.31
N ASP A 59 -6.31 -6.84 -2.87
CA ASP A 59 -7.32 -5.79 -2.80
C ASP A 59 -7.12 -5.02 -1.50
N LEU A 60 -6.52 -3.83 -1.59
CA LEU A 60 -6.22 -2.99 -0.43
C LEU A 60 -7.36 -2.00 -0.20
N THR A 61 -7.75 -1.85 1.06
CA THR A 61 -8.75 -0.91 1.54
C THR A 61 -8.20 -0.14 2.73
N ASP A 62 -8.80 1.01 3.07
CA ASP A 62 -8.37 1.80 4.23
C ASP A 62 -8.35 1.00 5.55
N SER A 63 -9.17 -0.04 5.69
CA SER A 63 -9.22 -0.89 6.88
C SER A 63 -8.03 -1.85 7.03
N ASP A 64 -7.23 -2.03 5.98
CA ASP A 64 -6.02 -2.87 6.02
C ASP A 64 -4.81 -2.10 6.59
N PHE A 65 -4.97 -0.82 6.94
CA PHE A 65 -3.89 0.07 7.37
C PHE A 65 -4.10 0.67 8.76
N ASP A 66 -3.01 0.70 9.52
CA ASP A 66 -2.90 1.48 10.75
C ASP A 66 -2.00 2.71 10.48
N PHE A 67 -2.61 3.89 10.37
CA PHE A 67 -1.93 5.19 10.21
C PHE A 67 -1.69 5.90 11.54
#